data_AF-A0A944MZV9-F1
#
_entry.id   AF-A0A944MZV9-F1
#
_cell.length_a   1.000
_cell.length_b   1.000
_cell.length_c   1.000
_cell.angle_alpha   90.00
_cell.angle_beta   90.00
_cell.angle_gamma   90.00
#
_symmetry.space_group_name_H-M   'P 1'
#
loop_
_entity.id
_entity.type
_entity.pdbx_description
1 polymer ?
#
loop_
_entity_poly.entity_id
_entity_poly.type
_entity_poly.pdbx_seq_one_letter_code
_entity_poly.pdbx_strand_id
1 'polypeptide(L)'
;MPSLYVIQGHGHGSHFDLAQLAPTGGEQTIGIGREKGNSIAVEDHEASRRHAEIRKHDATYLLVDLDSSNGTFLNSRRISESELRSGDRIQIGRTVFLYSRGESGFIPPTNVEIVGSNSENDGSRIIAAIPDKLGPNLPPLPEDDTQNHWLAQAQNNLDVMYRTALAVSHTLDIDELLDRILQLIFDWLEADRGCIMLRDEESGQLITKARRDRESGEKSSMTISRTILDYVLERHEGVLTSNAQGDDRFRSGQSVLRTGVHEAICVPMQGRYGQIGVLYVDTLTPLGKIMAEGGQHFTNEHLKLMVAIGHQAALAVEDTTYYSAMVQSERLAAVGQTIATLSHHIKNILQGIQGGSYLVEMGLEKQDLAVADKGWGIVNRNQHKISSLVMDMLSFSKDRKPDPTPSDMTSLLVDIVETVTQRAEDAGISIRCQTPQDFPILLFDTEGISRAVLNVVTNAIDAVEEQPHGKVEIITAIDEKNEVVRVVITDNGPGIPAGTLPNIFNLFVSTKGAKGTGLGLTVSQKILREHGGDIFVESTPSQGTCFTLSFPLMFGEHAAKGNQGTVTDMQLPSDFDASLTP
;
A
#
# COMPACT_ATOMS: atom_id res chain seq x y z
N MET A 1 17.98 -7.74 -23.60
CA MET A 1 16.84 -8.32 -24.33
C MET A 1 15.55 -7.92 -23.62
N PRO A 2 14.43 -7.73 -24.32
CA PRO A 2 13.15 -7.36 -23.70
C PRO A 2 12.63 -8.50 -22.83
N SER A 3 12.45 -8.23 -21.54
CA SER A 3 12.12 -9.26 -20.55
C SER A 3 11.04 -8.79 -19.60
N LEU A 4 10.24 -9.73 -19.12
CA LEU A 4 9.28 -9.52 -18.03
C LEU A 4 9.80 -10.19 -16.76
N TYR A 5 9.76 -9.45 -15.66
CA TYR A 5 10.12 -9.95 -14.33
C TYR A 5 8.88 -9.99 -13.44
N VAL A 6 8.64 -11.09 -12.74
CA VAL A 6 7.58 -11.17 -11.74
C VAL A 6 8.08 -10.52 -10.44
N ILE A 7 7.60 -9.30 -10.15
CA ILE A 7 7.97 -8.51 -8.97
C ILE A 7 6.96 -8.67 -7.82
N GLN A 8 5.79 -9.24 -8.06
CA GLN A 8 4.79 -9.54 -7.03
C GLN A 8 3.85 -10.65 -7.53
N GLY A 9 3.42 -11.56 -6.64
CA GLY A 9 2.50 -12.66 -6.98
C GLY A 9 3.14 -14.05 -6.94
N HIS A 10 2.38 -15.07 -7.39
CA HIS A 10 2.87 -16.45 -7.42
C HIS A 10 3.96 -16.59 -8.51
N GLY A 11 5.15 -17.09 -8.15
CA GLY A 11 6.31 -17.11 -9.05
C GLY A 11 7.22 -15.87 -8.98
N HIS A 12 7.16 -15.09 -7.89
CA HIS A 12 8.09 -13.99 -7.61
C HIS A 12 9.55 -14.35 -7.87
N GLY A 13 10.25 -13.52 -8.67
CA GLY A 13 11.64 -13.77 -9.10
C GLY A 13 11.78 -14.51 -10.43
N SER A 14 10.69 -14.99 -11.03
CA SER A 14 10.71 -15.59 -12.37
C SER A 14 10.94 -14.51 -13.44
N HIS A 15 11.71 -14.85 -14.48
CA HIS A 15 11.98 -13.97 -15.61
C HIS A 15 11.60 -14.66 -16.93
N PHE A 16 11.01 -13.90 -17.84
CA PHE A 16 10.55 -14.38 -19.14
C PHE A 16 11.18 -13.53 -20.24
N ASP A 17 12.00 -14.16 -21.09
CA ASP A 17 12.62 -13.48 -22.23
C ASP A 17 11.64 -13.46 -23.42
N LEU A 18 11.13 -12.27 -23.74
CA LEU A 18 10.14 -12.08 -24.80
C LEU A 18 10.72 -12.38 -26.19
N ALA A 19 12.04 -12.37 -26.36
CA ALA A 19 12.66 -12.72 -27.64
C ALA A 19 12.72 -14.23 -27.89
N GLN A 20 12.76 -15.05 -26.83
CA GLN A 20 12.81 -16.52 -26.92
C GLN A 20 11.42 -17.16 -26.95
N LEU A 21 10.42 -16.47 -26.41
CA LEU A 21 9.02 -16.93 -26.31
C LEU A 21 8.18 -16.61 -27.55
N ALA A 22 8.72 -15.85 -28.50
CA ALA A 22 8.03 -15.49 -29.75
C ALA A 22 8.21 -16.60 -30.81
N PRO A 23 7.13 -17.11 -31.43
CA PRO A 23 7.23 -18.14 -32.46
C PRO A 23 7.96 -17.64 -33.71
N THR A 24 8.73 -18.52 -34.36
CA THR A 24 9.67 -18.22 -35.45
C THR A 24 9.03 -17.96 -36.83
N GLY A 25 7.74 -17.59 -36.89
CA GLY A 25 7.06 -17.26 -38.14
C GLY A 25 5.67 -16.65 -37.94
N GLY A 26 5.43 -15.46 -38.51
CA GLY A 26 4.18 -14.68 -38.35
C GLY A 26 4.16 -13.85 -37.06
N GLU A 27 3.29 -12.83 -36.99
CA GLU A 27 3.17 -11.83 -35.90
C GLU A 27 3.62 -12.38 -34.53
N GLN A 28 4.71 -11.82 -33.98
CA GLN A 28 5.30 -12.26 -32.71
C GLN A 28 4.37 -11.86 -31.56
N THR A 29 3.35 -12.67 -31.31
CA THR A 29 2.41 -12.52 -30.20
C THR A 29 2.77 -13.46 -29.06
N ILE A 30 2.80 -12.92 -27.83
CA ILE A 30 3.14 -13.63 -26.60
C ILE A 30 1.94 -13.56 -25.69
N GLY A 31 1.23 -14.69 -25.54
CA GLY A 31 0.04 -14.77 -24.68
C GLY A 31 0.41 -14.85 -23.20
N ILE A 32 -0.34 -14.12 -22.37
CA ILE A 32 -0.27 -14.13 -20.91
C ILE A 32 -1.64 -14.54 -20.35
N GLY A 33 -1.67 -15.50 -19.44
CA GLY A 33 -2.92 -15.88 -18.77
C GLY A 33 -2.81 -17.17 -17.95
N ARG A 34 -3.92 -17.57 -17.34
CA ARG A 34 -3.98 -18.72 -16.42
C ARG A 34 -3.91 -20.09 -17.09
N GLU A 35 -4.21 -20.17 -18.38
CA GLU A 35 -4.15 -21.43 -19.13
C GLU A 35 -2.70 -21.83 -19.44
N LYS A 36 -2.36 -23.12 -19.29
CA LYS A 36 -1.02 -23.66 -19.56
C LYS A 36 -0.57 -23.55 -21.02
N GLY A 37 -1.49 -23.20 -21.94
CA GLY A 37 -1.21 -22.96 -23.36
C GLY A 37 -0.66 -21.57 -23.67
N ASN A 38 -0.61 -20.65 -22.70
CA ASN A 38 0.00 -19.34 -22.87
C ASN A 38 1.52 -19.41 -22.77
N SER A 39 2.21 -18.54 -23.52
CA SER A 39 3.67 -18.39 -23.43
C SER A 39 4.13 -17.98 -22.03
N ILE A 40 3.29 -17.23 -21.31
CA ILE A 40 3.48 -16.89 -19.89
C ILE A 40 2.24 -17.36 -19.13
N ALA A 41 2.38 -18.48 -18.43
CA ALA A 41 1.34 -19.05 -17.58
C ALA A 41 1.37 -18.39 -16.19
N VAL A 42 0.26 -17.76 -15.80
CA VAL A 42 0.11 -17.08 -14.50
C VAL A 42 -0.73 -17.96 -13.57
N GLU A 43 -0.15 -18.42 -12.47
CA GLU A 43 -0.86 -19.22 -11.46
C GLU A 43 -1.67 -18.34 -10.50
N ASP A 44 -2.59 -17.55 -11.07
CA ASP A 44 -3.45 -16.61 -10.34
C ASP A 44 -4.91 -16.81 -10.74
N HIS A 45 -5.78 -17.07 -9.76
CA HIS A 45 -7.20 -17.27 -9.99
C HIS A 45 -7.93 -16.01 -10.48
N GLU A 46 -7.38 -14.83 -10.23
CA GLU A 46 -7.88 -13.54 -10.73
C GLU A 46 -7.40 -13.25 -12.18
N ALA A 47 -6.54 -14.09 -12.76
CA ALA A 47 -6.18 -14.00 -14.16
C ALA A 47 -7.12 -14.86 -15.04
N SER A 48 -7.75 -14.24 -16.05
CA SER A 48 -8.45 -14.94 -17.14
C SER A 48 -7.57 -15.98 -17.85
N ARG A 49 -8.21 -16.99 -18.46
CA ARG A 49 -7.54 -18.09 -19.17
C ARG A 49 -6.57 -17.60 -20.24
N ARG A 50 -7.01 -16.66 -21.08
CA ARG A 50 -6.19 -15.81 -21.95
C ARG A 50 -6.49 -14.37 -21.52
N HIS A 51 -5.51 -13.69 -20.92
CA HIS A 51 -5.75 -12.42 -20.23
C HIS A 51 -5.26 -11.25 -21.08
N ALA A 52 -4.00 -11.31 -21.50
CA ALA A 52 -3.40 -10.28 -22.34
C ALA A 52 -2.47 -10.93 -23.34
N GLU A 53 -2.11 -10.19 -24.38
CA GLU A 53 -1.03 -10.57 -25.27
C GLU A 53 -0.09 -9.41 -25.53
N ILE A 54 1.19 -9.74 -25.67
CA ILE A 54 2.20 -8.77 -26.08
C ILE A 54 2.49 -9.02 -27.55
N ARG A 55 2.20 -8.01 -28.39
CA ARG A 55 2.50 -8.02 -29.83
C ARG A 55 3.77 -7.23 -30.07
N LYS A 56 4.71 -7.77 -30.85
CA LYS A 56 5.87 -6.99 -31.31
C LYS A 56 5.53 -6.26 -32.60
N HIS A 57 5.68 -4.93 -32.60
CA HIS A 57 5.55 -4.08 -33.77
C HIS A 57 6.87 -3.33 -34.00
N ASP A 58 7.59 -3.69 -35.06
CA ASP A 58 8.94 -3.23 -35.39
C ASP A 58 9.94 -3.38 -34.22
N ALA A 59 10.35 -2.27 -33.62
CA ALA A 59 11.26 -2.23 -32.47
C ALA A 59 10.52 -2.31 -31.12
N THR A 60 9.21 -2.10 -31.10
CA THR A 60 8.38 -1.84 -29.91
C THR A 60 7.51 -3.04 -29.54
N TYR A 61 7.13 -3.13 -28.26
CA TYR A 61 6.21 -4.16 -27.77
C TYR A 61 4.93 -3.48 -27.32
N LEU A 62 3.80 -3.98 -27.79
CA LEU A 62 2.47 -3.47 -27.54
C LEU A 62 1.74 -4.48 -26.66
N LEU A 63 1.28 -4.05 -25.49
CA LEU A 63 0.46 -4.86 -24.61
C LEU A 63 -1.00 -4.62 -24.95
N VAL A 64 -1.69 -5.71 -25.30
CA VAL A 64 -3.11 -5.71 -25.68
C VAL A 64 -3.87 -6.58 -24.69
N ASP A 65 -4.90 -6.02 -24.08
CA ASP A 65 -5.82 -6.77 -23.23
C ASP A 65 -6.78 -7.59 -24.12
N LEU A 66 -6.93 -8.88 -23.82
CA LEU A 66 -7.80 -9.78 -24.59
C LEU A 66 -9.21 -9.86 -23.98
N ASP A 67 -9.77 -8.70 -23.65
CA ASP A 67 -11.07 -8.56 -22.96
C ASP A 67 -11.08 -9.36 -21.65
N SER A 68 -10.07 -9.12 -20.82
CA SER A 68 -9.89 -9.86 -19.58
C SER A 68 -10.91 -9.44 -18.52
N SER A 69 -11.37 -10.41 -17.73
CA SER A 69 -12.46 -10.23 -16.75
C SER A 69 -12.12 -9.19 -15.67
N ASN A 70 -10.83 -9.04 -15.34
CA ASN A 70 -10.35 -8.10 -14.33
C ASN A 70 -9.54 -6.94 -14.92
N GLY A 71 -9.34 -6.89 -16.24
CA GLY A 71 -8.54 -5.89 -16.92
C GLY A 71 -7.03 -6.05 -16.72
N THR A 72 -6.27 -5.68 -17.76
CA THR A 72 -4.81 -5.50 -17.67
C THR A 72 -4.48 -4.08 -17.25
N PHE A 73 -3.60 -3.93 -16.26
CA PHE A 73 -3.16 -2.62 -15.77
C PHE A 73 -1.69 -2.38 -16.11
N LEU A 74 -1.36 -1.16 -16.54
CA LEU A 74 -0.01 -0.68 -16.79
C LEU A 74 0.24 0.54 -15.89
N ASN A 75 1.24 0.49 -15.01
CA ASN A 75 1.55 1.55 -14.04
C ASN A 75 0.31 2.03 -13.26
N SER A 76 -0.47 1.07 -12.76
CA SER A 76 -1.72 1.30 -12.02
C SER A 76 -2.87 1.93 -12.83
N ARG A 77 -2.77 2.01 -14.16
CA ARG A 77 -3.85 2.44 -15.06
C ARG A 77 -4.34 1.28 -15.92
N ARG A 78 -5.65 1.09 -16.02
CA ARG A 78 -6.24 0.07 -16.89
C ARG A 78 -5.99 0.43 -18.35
N ILE A 79 -5.59 -0.55 -19.15
CA ILE A 79 -5.33 -0.37 -20.59
C ILE A 79 -6.10 -1.39 -21.42
N SER A 80 -6.49 -1.00 -22.63
CA SER A 80 -6.97 -1.92 -23.66
C SER A 80 -5.85 -2.25 -24.65
N GLU A 81 -5.05 -1.24 -25.01
CA GLU A 81 -3.87 -1.36 -25.83
C GLU A 81 -2.88 -0.26 -25.41
N SER A 82 -1.62 -0.60 -25.14
CA SER A 82 -0.61 0.38 -24.76
C SER A 82 0.79 -0.08 -25.10
N GLU A 83 1.64 0.87 -25.52
CA GLU A 83 3.03 0.59 -25.86
C GLU A 83 3.87 0.44 -24.58
N LEU A 84 4.60 -0.66 -24.48
CA LEU A 84 5.43 -0.99 -23.33
C LEU A 84 6.79 -0.28 -23.38
N ARG A 85 7.09 0.46 -22.31
CA ARG A 85 8.35 1.16 -22.05
C ARG A 85 9.09 0.53 -20.88
N SER A 86 10.43 0.57 -20.91
CA SER A 86 11.23 -0.03 -19.85
C SER A 86 10.91 0.61 -18.48
N GLY A 87 10.67 -0.22 -17.47
CA GLY A 87 10.22 0.21 -16.14
C GLY A 87 8.71 0.11 -15.94
N ASP A 88 7.93 -0.17 -16.99
CA ASP A 88 6.49 -0.29 -16.87
C ASP A 88 6.07 -1.53 -16.07
N ARG A 89 5.16 -1.31 -15.11
CA ARG A 89 4.58 -2.36 -14.27
C ARG A 89 3.28 -2.84 -14.88
N ILE A 90 3.25 -4.07 -15.37
CA ILE A 90 2.06 -4.73 -15.92
C ILE A 90 1.44 -5.57 -14.81
N GLN A 91 0.25 -5.22 -14.36
CA GLN A 91 -0.50 -5.99 -13.38
C GLN A 91 -1.62 -6.79 -14.06
N ILE A 92 -1.62 -8.10 -13.80
CA ILE A 92 -2.60 -9.08 -14.26
C ILE A 92 -3.07 -9.86 -13.03
N GLY A 93 -4.31 -9.62 -12.58
CA GLY A 93 -4.78 -10.11 -11.28
C GLY A 93 -3.96 -9.53 -10.12
N ARG A 94 -3.41 -10.41 -9.28
CA ARG A 94 -2.50 -10.09 -8.17
C ARG A 94 -1.02 -10.17 -8.57
N THR A 95 -0.74 -10.63 -9.79
CA THR A 95 0.63 -10.78 -10.29
C THR A 95 1.07 -9.51 -10.99
N VAL A 96 2.17 -8.94 -10.53
CA VAL A 96 2.76 -7.73 -11.11
C VAL A 96 4.05 -8.12 -11.82
N PHE A 97 4.06 -7.86 -13.11
CA PHE A 97 5.20 -7.97 -13.99
C PHE A 97 5.85 -6.60 -14.17
N LEU A 98 7.15 -6.61 -14.38
CA LEU A 98 7.93 -5.44 -14.72
C LEU A 98 8.54 -5.67 -16.09
N TYR A 99 8.18 -4.83 -17.05
CA TYR A 99 8.72 -4.86 -18.39
C TYR A 99 10.01 -4.06 -18.47
N SER A 100 11.09 -4.73 -18.85
CA SER A 100 12.37 -4.09 -19.15
C SER A 100 12.71 -4.33 -20.60
N ARG A 101 12.63 -3.27 -21.42
CA ARG A 101 13.25 -3.27 -22.75
C ARG A 101 14.75 -3.18 -22.51
N GLY A 102 15.55 -3.79 -23.38
CA GLY A 102 17.01 -3.93 -23.18
C GLY A 102 17.84 -2.65 -23.02
N GLU A 103 17.23 -1.48 -22.82
CA GLU A 103 17.86 -0.20 -22.53
C GLU A 103 17.15 0.44 -21.32
N SER A 104 17.94 0.75 -20.28
CA SER A 104 17.57 1.20 -18.93
C SER A 104 16.74 0.21 -18.11
N GLY A 105 17.46 -0.66 -17.40
CA GLY A 105 16.90 -1.73 -16.59
C GLY A 105 16.44 -1.27 -15.21
N PHE A 106 15.17 -1.55 -14.91
CA PHE A 106 14.83 -1.93 -13.54
C PHE A 106 15.32 -3.37 -13.38
N ILE A 107 16.47 -3.51 -12.72
CA ILE A 107 17.14 -4.78 -12.45
C ILE A 107 16.78 -5.12 -11.00
N PRO A 108 16.19 -6.29 -10.69
CA PRO A 108 16.20 -6.75 -9.31
C PRO A 108 17.65 -6.71 -8.81
N PRO A 109 17.92 -6.33 -7.55
CA PRO A 109 19.25 -5.91 -7.08
C PRO A 109 20.34 -7.02 -7.05
N THR A 110 20.15 -8.12 -7.78
CA THR A 110 20.89 -9.38 -7.70
C THR A 110 22.17 -9.48 -8.54
N ASN A 111 22.53 -8.49 -9.37
CA ASN A 111 23.78 -8.55 -10.18
C ASN A 111 25.02 -7.95 -9.48
N VAL A 112 25.11 -8.10 -8.15
CA VAL A 112 26.32 -7.81 -7.38
C VAL A 112 27.03 -9.14 -7.12
N GLU A 113 28.16 -9.37 -7.79
CA GLU A 113 28.97 -10.57 -7.56
C GLU A 113 30.05 -10.28 -6.51
N ILE A 114 29.92 -10.91 -5.34
CA ILE A 114 30.94 -10.87 -4.28
C ILE A 114 32.02 -11.90 -4.64
N VAL A 115 33.20 -11.44 -5.09
CA VAL A 115 34.29 -12.33 -5.51
C VAL A 115 35.14 -12.74 -4.30
N GLY A 116 35.36 -14.05 -4.15
CA GLY A 116 36.14 -14.66 -3.07
C GLY A 116 37.65 -14.71 -3.36
N SER A 117 38.44 -14.78 -2.27
CA SER A 117 39.90 -14.66 -2.17
C SER A 117 40.74 -15.80 -2.78
N ASN A 118 40.27 -16.46 -3.85
CA ASN A 118 41.01 -17.56 -4.50
C ASN A 118 41.64 -17.18 -5.86
N SER A 119 41.55 -15.92 -6.28
CA SER A 119 42.33 -15.40 -7.41
C SER A 119 43.54 -14.65 -6.85
N GLU A 120 44.75 -15.00 -7.30
CA GLU A 120 46.04 -14.34 -6.99
C GLU A 120 46.12 -12.87 -7.48
N ASN A 121 45.00 -12.15 -7.56
CA ASN A 121 44.85 -10.88 -8.28
C ASN A 121 43.98 -9.82 -7.57
N ASP A 122 43.62 -9.98 -6.29
CA ASP A 122 42.93 -8.91 -5.53
C ASP A 122 43.93 -7.81 -5.13
N GLY A 123 44.15 -6.86 -6.05
CA GLY A 123 45.08 -5.72 -5.89
C GLY A 123 44.55 -4.57 -5.01
N SER A 124 43.46 -4.80 -4.26
CA SER A 124 42.77 -3.77 -3.46
C SER A 124 43.62 -3.34 -2.27
N ARG A 125 44.19 -2.12 -2.30
CA ARG A 125 44.94 -1.54 -1.17
C ARG A 125 44.08 -0.53 -0.41
N ILE A 126 43.87 -0.77 0.89
CA ILE A 126 43.23 0.19 1.80
C ILE A 126 44.15 1.40 1.96
N ILE A 127 43.69 2.58 1.55
CA ILE A 127 44.44 3.83 1.67
C ILE A 127 44.15 4.51 3.00
N ALA A 128 42.88 4.51 3.39
CA ALA A 128 42.40 5.15 4.60
C ALA A 128 41.27 4.34 5.22
N ALA A 129 41.27 4.31 6.56
CA ALA A 129 40.19 3.78 7.37
C ALA A 129 39.81 4.84 8.41
N ILE A 130 38.51 5.12 8.56
CA ILE A 130 38.01 6.07 9.55
C ILE A 130 37.02 5.33 10.47
N PRO A 131 37.25 5.33 11.79
CA PRO A 131 36.28 4.79 12.75
C PRO A 131 34.98 5.57 12.71
N ASP A 132 33.86 4.86 12.82
CA ASP A 132 32.51 5.43 12.84
C ASP A 132 32.21 6.31 14.09
N LYS A 133 33.15 6.37 15.05
CA LYS A 133 33.02 7.25 16.23
C LYS A 133 33.40 8.71 15.93
N LEU A 134 32.73 9.35 14.98
CA LEU A 134 32.49 10.80 15.05
C LEU A 134 31.19 11.03 15.81
N GLY A 135 31.24 10.84 17.13
CA GLY A 135 30.22 11.42 18.00
C GLY A 135 30.27 12.96 17.93
N PRO A 136 29.27 13.68 18.49
CA PRO A 136 29.11 15.13 18.34
C PRO A 136 30.21 16.01 18.99
N ASN A 137 31.31 15.43 19.46
CA ASN A 137 32.43 16.16 20.04
C ASN A 137 33.53 16.41 19.00
N LEU A 138 33.47 17.57 18.35
CA LEU A 138 34.63 18.11 17.65
C LEU A 138 35.76 18.38 18.67
N PRO A 139 37.02 18.02 18.38
CA PRO A 139 38.15 18.56 19.14
C PRO A 139 38.27 20.08 18.90
N PRO A 140 38.73 20.87 19.89
CA PRO A 140 38.90 22.30 19.72
C PRO A 140 40.00 22.55 18.67
N LEU A 141 39.72 23.39 17.68
CA LEU A 141 40.61 23.67 16.57
C LEU A 141 41.71 24.69 16.96
N PRO A 142 42.92 24.58 16.39
CA PRO A 142 43.96 25.59 16.52
C PRO A 142 43.55 26.87 15.79
N GLU A 143 43.83 28.01 16.41
CA GLU A 143 43.69 29.35 15.84
C GLU A 143 44.76 29.55 14.75
N ASP A 144 44.40 29.47 13.46
CA ASP A 144 44.97 30.36 12.44
C ASP A 144 44.22 30.29 11.08
N ASP A 145 43.64 31.45 10.74
CA ASP A 145 43.59 32.12 9.43
C ASP A 145 42.98 31.49 8.15
N THR A 146 42.00 30.59 8.26
CA THR A 146 41.19 30.11 7.09
C THR A 146 39.67 30.18 7.31
N GLN A 147 39.19 31.23 7.99
CA GLN A 147 37.83 31.30 8.54
C GLN A 147 36.66 31.38 7.53
N ASN A 148 36.85 31.70 6.25
CA ASN A 148 35.69 31.92 5.35
C ASN A 148 35.35 30.74 4.42
N HIS A 149 36.32 29.95 3.94
CA HIS A 149 36.01 28.82 3.06
C HIS A 149 35.60 27.55 3.81
N TRP A 150 36.25 27.24 4.93
CA TRP A 150 35.91 26.06 5.72
C TRP A 150 34.53 26.20 6.38
N LEU A 151 34.21 27.34 6.98
CA LEU A 151 32.88 27.56 7.57
C LEU A 151 31.75 27.46 6.52
N ALA A 152 31.97 27.95 5.30
CA ALA A 152 31.00 27.81 4.21
C ALA A 152 30.84 26.35 3.76
N GLN A 153 31.92 25.58 3.71
CA GLN A 153 31.89 24.16 3.33
C GLN A 153 31.31 23.27 4.44
N ALA A 154 31.58 23.58 5.70
CA ALA A 154 30.96 22.94 6.87
C ALA A 154 29.46 23.23 6.92
N GLN A 155 29.04 24.48 6.66
CA GLN A 155 27.64 24.88 6.61
C GLN A 155 26.89 24.25 5.43
N ASN A 156 27.51 24.16 4.25
CA ASN A 156 26.92 23.43 3.11
C ASN A 156 26.79 21.94 3.41
N ASN A 157 27.80 21.31 4.02
CA ASN A 157 27.74 19.89 4.40
C ASN A 157 26.66 19.64 5.47
N LEU A 158 26.47 20.58 6.41
CA LEU A 158 25.37 20.54 7.38
C LEU A 158 23.99 20.78 6.75
N ASP A 159 23.87 21.67 5.76
CA ASP A 159 22.62 21.90 5.02
C ASP A 159 22.26 20.67 4.17
N VAL A 160 23.25 20.02 3.56
CA VAL A 160 23.07 18.73 2.87
C VAL A 160 22.65 17.65 3.85
N MET A 161 23.34 17.48 4.99
CA MET A 161 22.94 16.51 6.02
C MET A 161 21.52 16.78 6.55
N TYR A 162 21.17 18.05 6.78
CA TYR A 162 19.85 18.44 7.28
C TYR A 162 18.75 18.22 6.23
N ARG A 163 19.01 18.54 4.95
CA ARG A 163 18.07 18.28 3.84
C ARG A 163 17.91 16.80 3.55
N THR A 164 18.98 16.00 3.65
CA THR A 164 18.91 14.53 3.58
C THR A 164 18.08 13.99 4.74
N ALA A 165 18.31 14.45 5.97
CA ALA A 165 17.52 14.04 7.14
C ALA A 165 16.03 14.41 7.05
N LEU A 166 15.72 15.63 6.56
CA LEU A 166 14.34 16.13 6.47
C LEU A 166 13.56 15.49 5.32
N ALA A 167 14.21 15.15 4.20
CA ALA A 167 13.57 14.50 3.04
C ALA A 167 13.32 13.00 3.23
N VAL A 168 14.06 12.35 4.14
CA VAL A 168 14.04 10.91 4.41
C VAL A 168 13.01 10.55 5.50
N SER A 169 12.61 11.50 6.34
CA SER A 169 11.73 11.27 7.51
C SER A 169 10.27 10.88 7.20
N HIS A 170 9.81 10.93 5.94
CA HIS A 170 8.39 10.76 5.60
C HIS A 170 8.07 9.58 4.67
N THR A 171 9.06 8.77 4.29
CA THR A 171 8.85 7.62 3.41
C THR A 171 8.59 6.36 4.24
N LEU A 172 7.39 5.78 4.09
CA LEU A 172 6.97 4.56 4.80
C LEU A 172 7.58 3.28 4.19
N ASP A 173 8.22 3.36 3.02
CA ASP A 173 8.83 2.23 2.33
C ASP A 173 10.36 2.31 2.39
N ILE A 174 10.98 1.23 2.88
CA ILE A 174 12.44 1.09 3.02
C ILE A 174 13.11 1.11 1.65
N ASP A 175 12.51 0.50 0.63
CA ASP A 175 13.15 0.41 -0.69
C ASP A 175 13.20 1.81 -1.35
N GLU A 176 12.11 2.59 -1.24
CA GLU A 176 12.06 3.98 -1.72
C GLU A 176 13.02 4.90 -0.95
N LEU A 177 13.13 4.69 0.36
CA LEU A 177 14.07 5.41 1.22
C LEU A 177 15.52 5.23 0.75
N LEU A 178 15.92 3.99 0.53
CA LEU A 178 17.29 3.63 0.12
C LEU A 178 17.62 4.14 -1.29
N ASP A 179 16.66 4.05 -2.23
CA ASP A 179 16.82 4.61 -3.57
C ASP A 179 17.00 6.14 -3.55
N ARG A 180 16.26 6.82 -2.66
CA ARG A 180 16.38 8.28 -2.49
C ARG A 180 17.71 8.67 -1.88
N ILE A 181 18.22 7.90 -0.91
CA ILE A 181 19.54 8.10 -0.32
C ILE A 181 20.63 7.94 -1.38
N LEU A 182 20.57 6.88 -2.19
CA LEU A 182 21.51 6.70 -3.30
C LEU A 182 21.43 7.82 -4.33
N GLN A 183 20.23 8.33 -4.62
CA GLN A 183 20.07 9.48 -5.51
C GLN A 183 20.85 10.69 -4.99
N LEU A 184 20.65 11.04 -3.71
CA LEU A 184 21.31 12.17 -3.11
C LEU A 184 22.83 11.97 -3.11
N ILE A 185 23.33 10.76 -2.82
CA ILE A 185 24.76 10.45 -2.90
C ILE A 185 25.34 10.75 -4.29
N PHE A 186 24.62 10.37 -5.36
CA PHE A 186 25.08 10.56 -6.73
C PHE A 186 25.08 12.03 -7.18
N ASP A 187 24.23 12.87 -6.57
CA ASP A 187 24.14 14.29 -6.91
C ASP A 187 25.39 15.09 -6.47
N TRP A 188 26.10 14.65 -5.42
CA TRP A 188 27.29 15.34 -4.90
C TRP A 188 28.60 14.55 -5.02
N LEU A 189 28.54 13.21 -5.12
CA LEU A 189 29.72 12.38 -5.33
C LEU A 189 29.81 12.00 -6.82
N GLU A 190 30.96 12.21 -7.47
CA GLU A 190 31.20 11.77 -8.85
C GLU A 190 31.44 10.24 -8.96
N ALA A 191 30.53 9.43 -8.42
CA ALA A 191 30.60 7.97 -8.46
C ALA A 191 29.90 7.40 -9.71
N ASP A 192 30.49 6.37 -10.31
CA ASP A 192 29.93 5.69 -11.47
C ASP A 192 28.88 4.66 -11.07
N ARG A 193 29.06 3.99 -9.92
CA ARG A 193 28.14 2.97 -9.42
C ARG A 193 28.05 3.00 -7.90
N GLY A 194 26.91 2.58 -7.37
CA GLY A 194 26.67 2.54 -5.93
C GLY A 194 25.55 1.58 -5.55
N CYS A 195 25.68 0.97 -4.38
CA CYS A 195 24.67 0.06 -3.85
C CYS A 195 24.58 0.12 -2.33
N ILE A 196 23.39 -0.18 -1.82
CA ILE A 196 23.13 -0.39 -0.40
C ILE A 196 22.77 -1.85 -0.19
N MET A 197 23.48 -2.47 0.74
CA MET A 197 23.25 -3.86 1.14
C MET A 197 22.81 -3.87 2.60
N LEU A 198 21.64 -4.44 2.86
CA LEU A 198 21.16 -4.67 4.21
C LEU A 198 21.46 -6.11 4.63
N ARG A 199 21.78 -6.29 5.90
CA ARG A 199 21.99 -7.60 6.48
C ARG A 199 20.64 -8.22 6.79
N ASP A 200 20.44 -9.44 6.31
CA ASP A 200 19.28 -10.25 6.66
C ASP A 200 19.44 -10.79 8.09
N GLU A 201 18.40 -10.64 8.93
CA GLU A 201 18.45 -11.04 10.34
C GLU A 201 18.51 -12.57 10.53
N GLU A 202 17.91 -13.34 9.61
CA GLU A 202 17.84 -14.81 9.72
C GLU A 202 19.09 -15.51 9.18
N SER A 203 19.55 -15.11 8.00
CA SER A 203 20.71 -15.73 7.32
C SER A 203 22.04 -15.03 7.63
N GLY A 204 22.00 -13.80 8.15
CA GLY A 204 23.17 -12.97 8.37
C GLY A 204 23.87 -12.51 7.09
N GLN A 205 23.33 -12.82 5.91
CA GLN A 205 23.89 -12.47 4.61
C GLN A 205 23.52 -11.04 4.21
N LEU A 206 24.39 -10.41 3.41
CA LEU A 206 24.10 -9.11 2.82
C LEU A 206 23.21 -9.28 1.58
N ILE A 207 22.04 -8.64 1.62
CA ILE A 207 21.10 -8.56 0.51
C ILE A 207 21.16 -7.14 -0.05
N THR A 208 21.48 -7.02 -1.32
CA THR A 208 21.39 -5.74 -2.03
C THR A 208 19.94 -5.29 -2.07
N LYS A 209 19.66 -4.10 -1.56
CA LYS A 209 18.32 -3.51 -1.52
C LYS A 209 18.14 -2.37 -2.50
N ALA A 210 19.19 -1.58 -2.71
CA ALA A 210 19.19 -0.50 -3.68
C ALA A 210 20.50 -0.50 -4.48
N ARG A 211 20.43 -0.14 -5.78
CA ARG A 211 21.59 0.00 -6.66
C ARG A 211 21.35 1.11 -7.68
N ARG A 212 22.38 1.89 -7.97
CA ARG A 212 22.37 2.97 -8.96
C ARG A 212 23.66 3.00 -9.74
N ASP A 213 23.57 3.22 -11.05
CA ASP A 213 24.70 3.39 -11.98
C ASP A 213 24.53 4.72 -12.75
N ARG A 214 25.62 5.47 -12.99
CA ARG A 214 25.62 6.84 -13.57
C ARG A 214 25.46 6.84 -15.09
N GLU A 215 26.22 6.00 -15.80
CA GLU A 215 26.10 5.82 -17.24
C GLU A 215 25.31 4.56 -17.56
N SER A 216 24.26 4.67 -18.38
CA SER A 216 23.41 3.54 -18.82
C SER A 216 24.04 2.67 -19.92
N GLY A 217 25.36 2.70 -20.10
CA GLY A 217 26.11 1.94 -21.10
C GLY A 217 26.48 0.54 -20.59
N GLU A 218 26.12 -0.50 -21.34
CA GLU A 218 26.38 -1.94 -21.09
C GLU A 218 26.41 -2.37 -19.61
N LYS A 219 25.27 -2.92 -19.15
CA LYS A 219 25.04 -3.61 -17.86
C LYS A 219 26.26 -4.42 -17.42
N SER A 220 27.17 -3.78 -16.68
CA SER A 220 28.36 -4.42 -16.15
C SER A 220 28.00 -5.00 -14.78
N SER A 221 28.38 -6.25 -14.53
CA SER A 221 28.30 -6.81 -13.18
C SER A 221 29.09 -5.92 -12.23
N MET A 222 28.49 -5.60 -11.08
CA MET A 222 29.20 -4.87 -10.04
C MET A 222 29.95 -5.94 -9.23
N THR A 223 31.27 -5.94 -9.34
CA THR A 223 32.12 -6.85 -8.58
C THR A 223 32.62 -6.12 -7.34
N ILE A 224 32.26 -6.62 -6.17
CA ILE A 224 32.73 -6.07 -4.90
C ILE A 224 33.69 -7.06 -4.26
N SER A 225 34.86 -6.57 -3.82
CA SER A 225 35.82 -7.40 -3.10
C SER A 225 35.25 -7.79 -1.74
N ARG A 226 35.18 -9.10 -1.49
CA ARG A 226 34.75 -9.64 -0.19
C ARG A 226 35.68 -9.16 0.94
N THR A 227 36.96 -8.96 0.65
CA THR A 227 37.95 -8.43 1.61
C THR A 227 37.55 -7.06 2.15
N ILE A 228 37.04 -6.17 1.29
CA ILE A 228 36.60 -4.82 1.70
C ILE A 228 35.31 -4.91 2.52
N LEU A 229 34.35 -5.72 2.07
CA LEU A 229 33.08 -5.92 2.79
C LEU A 229 33.31 -6.52 4.18
N ASP A 230 34.10 -7.60 4.26
CA ASP A 230 34.42 -8.27 5.53
C ASP A 230 35.20 -7.33 6.46
N TYR A 231 36.13 -6.52 5.95
CA TYR A 231 36.82 -5.52 6.76
C TYR A 231 35.84 -4.50 7.37
N VAL A 232 34.93 -3.94 6.57
CA VAL A 232 33.96 -2.93 7.03
C VAL A 232 32.96 -3.54 8.01
N LEU A 233 32.51 -4.77 7.77
CA LEU A 233 31.60 -5.51 8.66
C LEU A 233 32.24 -5.91 9.98
N GLU A 234 33.51 -6.34 9.98
CA GLU A 234 34.20 -6.79 11.20
C GLU A 234 34.71 -5.62 12.04
N ARG A 235 35.24 -4.58 11.39
CA ARG A 235 35.88 -3.44 12.07
C ARG A 235 34.97 -2.24 12.28
N HIS A 236 33.84 -2.16 11.58
CA HIS A 236 32.91 -1.03 11.66
C HIS A 236 33.59 0.32 11.32
N GLU A 237 34.48 0.29 10.31
CA GLU A 237 35.22 1.47 9.86
C GLU A 237 34.91 1.71 8.38
N GLY A 238 34.74 2.97 7.99
CA GLY A 238 34.66 3.35 6.58
C GLY A 238 36.02 3.21 5.91
N VAL A 239 36.06 2.62 4.72
CA VAL A 239 37.27 2.32 3.96
C VAL A 239 37.26 3.05 2.62
N LEU A 240 38.39 3.69 2.29
CA LEU A 240 38.69 4.21 0.96
C LEU A 240 39.82 3.36 0.34
N THR A 241 39.57 2.79 -0.83
CA THR A 241 40.55 1.99 -1.58
C THR A 241 40.93 2.64 -2.91
N SER A 242 42.15 2.39 -3.38
CA SER A 242 42.55 2.63 -4.77
C SER A 242 43.47 1.53 -5.27
N ASN A 243 43.26 1.12 -6.52
CA ASN A 243 44.13 0.16 -7.20
C ASN A 243 45.43 0.84 -7.66
N ALA A 244 46.52 0.64 -6.93
CA ALA A 244 47.85 1.16 -7.28
C ALA A 244 48.57 0.32 -8.37
N GLN A 245 47.96 0.10 -9.54
CA GLN A 245 48.67 -0.46 -10.70
C GLN A 245 49.51 0.62 -11.40
N GLY A 246 50.57 1.08 -10.73
CA GLY A 246 51.45 2.12 -11.24
C GLY A 246 52.80 2.24 -10.53
N ASP A 247 53.35 1.15 -9.98
CA ASP A 247 54.74 1.14 -9.51
C ASP A 247 55.62 0.46 -10.58
N ASP A 248 56.51 1.24 -11.20
CA ASP A 248 57.38 0.91 -12.35
C ASP A 248 58.33 -0.30 -12.16
N ARG A 249 58.23 -1.01 -11.03
CA ARG A 249 59.10 -2.14 -10.65
C ARG A 249 58.69 -3.50 -11.22
N PHE A 250 57.56 -3.62 -11.92
CA PHE A 250 57.05 -4.90 -12.45
C PHE A 250 56.87 -4.94 -13.98
N ARG A 251 57.86 -4.48 -14.76
CA ARG A 251 57.87 -4.54 -16.24
C ARG A 251 58.27 -5.89 -16.85
N SER A 252 58.00 -7.01 -16.20
CA SER A 252 58.39 -8.33 -16.75
C SER A 252 57.25 -9.33 -16.70
N GLY A 253 56.51 -9.40 -17.81
CA GLY A 253 55.51 -10.43 -18.06
C GLY A 253 54.44 -9.93 -19.04
N GLN A 254 54.61 -10.24 -20.33
CA GLN A 254 53.56 -10.01 -21.32
C GLN A 254 52.33 -10.85 -20.92
N SER A 255 51.15 -10.20 -20.94
CA SER A 255 49.79 -10.80 -20.81
C SER A 255 49.02 -10.59 -19.49
N VAL A 256 48.92 -9.36 -18.97
CA VAL A 256 47.79 -8.94 -18.09
C VAL A 256 47.42 -7.48 -18.36
N LEU A 257 46.83 -7.21 -19.53
CA LEU A 257 46.14 -5.95 -19.84
C LEU A 257 44.64 -6.23 -19.79
N ARG A 258 43.97 -5.88 -18.68
CA ARG A 258 42.53 -5.56 -18.55
C ARG A 258 42.10 -5.58 -17.08
N THR A 259 42.34 -4.50 -16.36
CA THR A 259 41.51 -4.06 -15.23
C THR A 259 41.97 -2.66 -14.86
N GLY A 260 41.06 -1.69 -14.92
CA GLY A 260 41.36 -0.29 -14.69
C GLY A 260 41.74 -0.01 -13.23
N VAL A 261 42.33 1.15 -12.99
CA VAL A 261 42.50 1.69 -11.63
C VAL A 261 41.11 2.07 -11.13
N HIS A 262 40.62 1.44 -10.06
CA HIS A 262 39.33 1.69 -9.44
C HIS A 262 39.52 2.35 -8.07
N GLU A 263 38.78 3.43 -7.79
CA GLU A 263 38.60 3.98 -6.44
C GLU A 263 37.23 3.55 -5.91
N ALA A 264 37.17 3.14 -4.64
CA ALA A 264 35.92 2.75 -4.00
C ALA A 264 35.85 3.25 -2.56
N ILE A 265 34.64 3.65 -2.15
CA ILE A 265 34.31 3.96 -0.76
C ILE A 265 33.30 2.92 -0.29
N CYS A 266 33.60 2.30 0.85
CA CYS A 266 32.72 1.36 1.52
C CYS A 266 32.55 1.79 2.97
N VAL A 267 31.32 2.02 3.41
CA VAL A 267 31.02 2.52 4.76
C VAL A 267 29.97 1.65 5.45
N PRO A 268 30.10 1.43 6.77
CA PRO A 268 29.11 0.68 7.52
C PRO A 268 27.81 1.50 7.65
N MET A 269 26.67 0.82 7.65
CA MET A 269 25.39 1.40 8.06
C MET A 269 25.11 0.98 9.50
N GLN A 270 25.57 1.79 10.43
CA GLN A 270 25.48 1.56 11.88
C GLN A 270 24.25 2.24 12.46
N GLY A 271 23.27 1.47 12.91
CA GLY A 271 22.11 1.96 13.64
C GLY A 271 22.36 2.08 15.15
N ARG A 272 21.30 2.32 15.93
CA ARG A 272 21.39 2.42 17.40
C ARG A 272 21.68 1.07 18.04
N TYR A 273 21.21 -0.02 17.44
CA TYR A 273 21.25 -1.35 18.03
C TYR A 273 22.25 -2.30 17.37
N GLY A 274 22.88 -1.87 16.29
CA GLY A 274 23.92 -2.62 15.62
C GLY A 274 24.13 -2.19 14.18
N GLN A 275 25.02 -2.88 13.50
CA GLN A 275 25.22 -2.69 12.07
C GLN A 275 24.10 -3.38 11.29
N ILE A 276 23.34 -2.59 10.54
CA ILE A 276 22.22 -3.08 9.73
C ILE A 276 22.63 -3.37 8.27
N GLY A 277 23.79 -2.89 7.84
CA GLY A 277 24.21 -3.02 6.44
C GLY A 277 25.51 -2.32 6.09
N VAL A 278 25.70 -2.14 4.79
CA VAL A 278 26.87 -1.50 4.17
C VAL A 278 26.41 -0.65 2.97
N LEU A 279 27.02 0.52 2.83
CA LEU A 279 26.87 1.41 1.69
C LEU A 279 28.18 1.43 0.91
N TYR A 280 28.12 1.13 -0.39
CA TYR A 280 29.28 1.00 -1.26
C TYR A 280 29.11 1.84 -2.52
N VAL A 281 30.17 2.54 -2.93
CA VAL A 281 30.25 3.33 -4.16
C VAL A 281 31.63 3.18 -4.81
N ASP A 282 31.68 3.16 -6.14
CA ASP A 282 32.94 3.09 -6.89
C ASP A 282 32.95 3.91 -8.18
N THR A 283 34.15 4.10 -8.72
CA THR A 283 34.39 4.66 -10.06
C THR A 283 35.18 3.69 -10.95
N LEU A 284 34.76 3.64 -12.21
CA LEU A 284 35.38 2.89 -13.31
C LEU A 284 36.36 3.75 -14.11
N THR A 285 36.39 5.07 -13.88
CA THR A 285 37.23 5.99 -14.64
C THR A 285 38.70 5.91 -14.19
N PRO A 286 39.65 5.57 -15.08
CA PRO A 286 41.05 5.45 -14.72
C PRO A 286 41.66 6.79 -14.29
N LEU A 287 42.50 6.77 -13.25
CA LEU A 287 43.17 7.95 -12.67
C LEU A 287 43.83 8.88 -13.71
N GLY A 288 44.40 8.30 -14.78
CA GLY A 288 45.07 9.04 -15.86
C GLY A 288 44.14 9.90 -16.72
N LYS A 289 42.84 9.56 -16.82
CA LYS A 289 41.83 10.38 -17.49
C LYS A 289 41.26 11.46 -16.58
N ILE A 290 41.04 11.12 -15.30
CA ILE A 290 40.60 12.06 -14.24
C ILE A 290 41.58 13.23 -14.13
N MET A 291 42.89 12.96 -14.12
CA MET A 291 43.92 14.01 -14.06
C MET A 291 44.04 14.87 -15.34
N ALA A 292 43.60 14.35 -16.50
CA ALA A 292 43.65 15.05 -17.78
C ALA A 292 42.39 15.89 -18.07
N GLU A 293 41.24 15.46 -17.57
CA GLU A 293 39.93 16.10 -17.77
C GLU A 293 39.49 16.94 -16.55
N GLY A 294 40.27 16.93 -15.46
CA GLY A 294 39.97 17.70 -14.24
C GLY A 294 38.89 17.08 -13.36
N GLY A 295 38.65 15.77 -13.48
CA GLY A 295 37.67 15.04 -12.65
C GLY A 295 38.09 14.98 -11.18
N GLN A 296 37.12 14.83 -10.27
CA GLN A 296 37.41 14.74 -8.83
C GLN A 296 37.74 13.31 -8.41
N HIS A 297 38.84 13.13 -7.68
CA HIS A 297 39.17 11.87 -7.01
C HIS A 297 38.41 11.74 -5.69
N PHE A 298 38.24 10.51 -5.20
CA PHE A 298 37.69 10.32 -3.86
C PHE A 298 38.67 10.84 -2.80
N THR A 299 38.17 11.69 -1.90
CA THR A 299 38.94 12.33 -0.84
C THR A 299 38.57 11.74 0.52
N ASN A 300 39.41 12.01 1.53
CA ASN A 300 39.05 11.73 2.93
C ASN A 300 37.81 12.53 3.38
N GLU A 301 37.48 13.66 2.74
CA GLU A 301 36.25 14.40 3.03
C GLU A 301 35.03 13.64 2.51
N HIS A 302 35.10 13.06 1.31
CA HIS A 302 34.04 12.19 0.78
C HIS A 302 33.83 10.97 1.69
N LEU A 303 34.90 10.36 2.19
CA LEU A 303 34.79 9.24 3.14
C LEU A 303 34.07 9.65 4.43
N LYS A 304 34.40 10.79 5.02
CA LYS A 304 33.72 11.30 6.24
C LYS A 304 32.23 11.55 6.00
N LEU A 305 31.89 12.13 4.85
CA LEU A 305 30.49 12.41 4.49
C LEU A 305 29.72 11.11 4.25
N MET A 306 30.33 10.14 3.56
CA MET A 306 29.75 8.81 3.36
C MET A 306 29.48 8.08 4.67
N VAL A 307 30.41 8.13 5.63
CA VAL A 307 30.20 7.56 6.98
C VAL A 307 28.99 8.21 7.67
N ALA A 308 28.90 9.54 7.64
CA ALA A 308 27.78 10.27 8.22
C ALA A 308 26.44 9.91 7.55
N ILE A 309 26.41 9.77 6.23
CA ILE A 309 25.22 9.35 5.48
C ILE A 309 24.86 7.89 5.78
N GLY A 310 25.84 7.00 5.86
CA GLY A 310 25.65 5.60 6.25
C GLY A 310 25.00 5.47 7.63
N HIS A 311 25.44 6.28 8.59
CA HIS A 311 24.84 6.34 9.93
C HIS A 311 23.40 6.89 9.90
N GLN A 312 23.14 7.99 9.20
CA GLN A 312 21.78 8.55 9.11
C GLN A 312 20.81 7.62 8.37
N ALA A 313 21.27 7.00 7.28
CA ALA A 313 20.51 5.99 6.55
C ALA A 313 20.17 4.80 7.45
N ALA A 314 21.11 4.38 8.30
CA ALA A 314 20.87 3.29 9.25
C ALA A 314 19.80 3.64 10.29
N LEU A 315 19.86 4.84 10.86
CA LEU A 315 18.86 5.33 11.81
C LEU A 315 17.47 5.41 11.17
N ALA A 316 17.37 5.90 9.94
CA ALA A 316 16.10 6.01 9.24
C ALA A 316 15.48 4.64 8.92
N VAL A 317 16.30 3.68 8.49
CA VAL A 317 15.83 2.30 8.26
C VAL A 317 15.35 1.66 9.57
N GLU A 318 16.08 1.83 10.69
CA GLU A 318 15.63 1.38 12.01
C GLU A 318 14.31 2.06 12.42
N ASP A 319 14.21 3.38 12.32
CA ASP A 319 13.01 4.10 12.73
C ASP A 319 11.78 3.65 11.91
N THR A 320 11.92 3.41 10.60
CA THR A 320 10.83 2.89 9.74
C THR A 320 10.45 1.44 10.09
N THR A 321 11.41 0.57 10.38
CA THR A 321 11.11 -0.82 10.79
C THR A 321 10.43 -0.85 12.16
N TYR A 322 10.90 -0.07 13.13
CA TYR A 322 10.28 0.05 14.45
C TYR A 322 8.87 0.62 14.38
N TYR A 323 8.66 1.68 13.60
CA TYR A 323 7.34 2.27 13.43
C TYR A 323 6.35 1.27 12.83
N SER A 324 6.77 0.54 11.79
CA SER A 324 5.95 -0.51 11.16
C SER A 324 5.60 -1.63 12.13
N ALA A 325 6.56 -2.07 12.94
CA ALA A 325 6.35 -3.10 13.97
C ALA A 325 5.40 -2.61 15.08
N MET A 326 5.52 -1.34 15.50
CA MET A 326 4.64 -0.73 16.51
C MET A 326 3.20 -0.64 16.00
N VAL A 327 2.99 -0.13 14.79
CA VAL A 327 1.65 -0.06 14.16
C VAL A 327 1.02 -1.45 14.05
N GLN A 328 1.81 -2.46 13.67
CA GLN A 328 1.33 -3.84 13.59
C GLN A 328 0.98 -4.42 14.97
N SER A 329 1.77 -4.11 16.00
CA SER A 329 1.51 -4.53 17.38
C SER A 329 0.24 -3.89 17.94
N GLU A 330 0.05 -2.59 17.70
CA GLU A 330 -1.16 -1.85 18.08
C GLU A 330 -2.38 -2.42 17.37
N ARG A 331 -2.28 -2.69 16.06
CA ARG A 331 -3.32 -3.36 15.28
C ARG A 331 -3.66 -4.73 15.84
N LEU A 332 -2.66 -5.54 16.19
CA LEU A 332 -2.84 -6.86 16.79
C LEU A 332 -3.49 -6.78 18.19
N ALA A 333 -3.12 -5.79 19.01
CA ALA A 333 -3.73 -5.57 20.31
C ALA A 333 -5.21 -5.17 20.19
N ALA A 334 -5.54 -4.27 19.26
CA ALA A 334 -6.92 -3.92 18.93
C ALA A 334 -7.71 -5.13 18.41
N VAL A 335 -7.11 -5.92 17.52
CA VAL A 335 -7.70 -7.19 17.05
C VAL A 335 -7.89 -8.19 18.21
N GLY A 336 -6.97 -8.25 19.17
CA GLY A 336 -7.08 -9.10 20.35
C GLY A 336 -8.26 -8.74 21.27
N GLN A 337 -8.42 -7.44 21.58
CA GLN A 337 -9.54 -6.95 22.37
C GLN A 337 -10.90 -7.19 21.68
N THR A 338 -10.94 -7.01 20.36
CA THR A 338 -12.14 -7.26 19.56
C THR A 338 -12.49 -8.75 19.50
N ILE A 339 -11.51 -9.65 19.34
CA ILE A 339 -11.72 -11.11 19.38
C ILE A 339 -12.24 -11.56 20.76
N ALA A 340 -11.73 -11.00 21.86
CA ALA A 340 -12.19 -11.34 23.20
C ALA A 340 -13.67 -10.95 23.42
N THR A 341 -14.03 -9.74 22.99
CA THR A 341 -15.42 -9.25 23.02
C THR A 341 -16.31 -10.10 22.13
N LEU A 342 -15.86 -10.38 20.91
CA LEU A 342 -16.56 -11.23 19.96
C LEU A 342 -16.82 -12.64 20.51
N SER A 343 -15.82 -13.26 21.12
CA SER A 343 -15.93 -14.58 21.74
C SER A 343 -17.02 -14.60 22.82
N HIS A 344 -17.12 -13.51 23.60
CA HIS A 344 -18.18 -13.36 24.58
C HIS A 344 -19.57 -13.28 23.92
N HIS A 345 -19.72 -12.51 22.84
CA HIS A 345 -20.98 -12.42 22.10
C HIS A 345 -21.38 -13.74 21.42
N ILE A 346 -20.44 -14.42 20.78
CA ILE A 346 -20.66 -15.74 20.16
C ILE A 346 -21.11 -16.75 21.23
N LYS A 347 -20.43 -16.79 22.38
CA LYS A 347 -20.81 -17.66 23.50
C LYS A 347 -22.25 -17.41 23.96
N ASN A 348 -22.65 -16.14 24.09
CA ASN A 348 -24.00 -15.78 24.50
C ASN A 348 -25.05 -16.22 23.46
N ILE A 349 -24.77 -16.06 22.17
CA ILE A 349 -25.67 -16.49 21.09
C ILE A 349 -25.80 -18.02 21.08
N LEU A 350 -24.69 -18.76 21.22
CA LEU A 350 -24.69 -20.22 21.29
C LEU A 350 -25.48 -20.74 22.51
N GLN A 351 -25.32 -20.11 23.67
CA GLN A 351 -26.12 -20.43 24.86
C GLN A 351 -27.61 -20.17 24.62
N GLY A 352 -27.95 -19.11 23.90
CA GLY A 352 -29.32 -18.83 23.47
C GLY A 352 -29.90 -19.93 22.56
N ILE A 353 -29.12 -20.43 21.59
CA ILE A 353 -29.51 -21.54 20.71
C ILE A 353 -29.73 -22.82 21.54
N GLN A 354 -28.81 -23.14 22.45
CA GLN A 354 -28.95 -24.32 23.32
C GLN A 354 -30.19 -24.24 24.21
N GLY A 355 -30.45 -23.08 24.82
CA GLY A 355 -31.65 -22.86 25.63
C GLY A 355 -32.95 -22.93 24.83
N GLY A 356 -32.95 -22.39 23.60
CA GLY A 356 -34.08 -22.50 22.68
C GLY A 356 -34.34 -23.96 22.25
N SER A 357 -33.28 -24.69 21.88
CA SER A 357 -33.35 -26.11 21.51
C SER A 357 -33.91 -26.96 22.65
N TYR A 358 -33.47 -26.72 23.89
CA TYR A 358 -34.00 -27.40 25.07
C TYR A 358 -35.50 -27.15 25.27
N LEU A 359 -35.98 -25.92 25.05
CA LEU A 359 -37.41 -25.61 25.11
C LEU A 359 -38.20 -26.30 23.99
N VAL A 360 -37.63 -26.41 22.79
CA VAL A 360 -38.24 -27.17 21.68
C VAL A 360 -38.39 -28.65 22.06
N GLU A 361 -37.31 -29.28 22.53
CA GLU A 361 -37.33 -30.68 22.97
C GLU A 361 -38.34 -30.90 24.10
N MET A 362 -38.32 -30.07 25.14
CA MET A 362 -39.26 -30.17 26.25
C MET A 362 -40.72 -29.96 25.82
N GLY A 363 -40.98 -29.04 24.89
CA GLY A 363 -42.31 -28.80 24.34
C GLY A 363 -42.82 -30.01 23.53
N LEU A 364 -41.95 -30.63 22.73
CA LEU A 364 -42.26 -31.85 21.98
C LEU A 364 -42.53 -33.04 22.92
N GLU A 365 -41.70 -33.24 23.95
CA GLU A 365 -41.88 -34.32 24.94
C GLU A 365 -43.20 -34.19 25.72
N LYS A 366 -43.57 -32.96 26.10
CA LYS A 366 -44.79 -32.67 26.85
C LYS A 366 -46.03 -32.45 25.97
N GLN A 367 -45.89 -32.57 24.65
CA GLN A 367 -46.93 -32.24 23.66
C GLN A 367 -47.49 -30.81 23.81
N ASP A 368 -46.65 -29.88 24.29
CA ASP A 368 -46.95 -28.46 24.42
C ASP A 368 -46.32 -27.68 23.26
N LEU A 369 -47.12 -27.51 22.20
CA LEU A 369 -46.70 -26.80 20.99
C LEU A 369 -46.39 -25.32 21.25
N ALA A 370 -46.99 -24.69 22.27
CA ALA A 370 -46.73 -23.28 22.57
C ALA A 370 -45.32 -23.08 23.16
N VAL A 371 -44.87 -24.02 24.00
CA VAL A 371 -43.50 -24.02 24.53
C VAL A 371 -42.50 -24.33 23.42
N ALA A 372 -42.83 -25.26 22.51
CA ALA A 372 -41.99 -25.59 21.38
C ALA A 372 -41.83 -24.41 20.42
N ASP A 373 -42.92 -23.71 20.08
CA ASP A 373 -42.90 -22.54 19.19
C ASP A 373 -42.09 -21.38 19.79
N LYS A 374 -42.24 -21.15 21.10
CA LYS A 374 -41.41 -20.17 21.83
C LYS A 374 -39.92 -20.54 21.80
N GLY A 375 -39.59 -21.83 21.98
CA GLY A 375 -38.23 -22.34 21.87
C GLY A 375 -37.65 -22.13 20.46
N TRP A 376 -38.43 -22.44 19.43
CA TRP A 376 -38.06 -22.23 18.03
C TRP A 376 -37.82 -20.77 17.70
N GLY A 377 -38.68 -19.86 18.18
CA GLY A 377 -38.49 -18.42 18.04
C GLY A 377 -37.20 -17.89 18.71
N ILE A 378 -36.70 -18.56 19.75
CA ILE A 378 -35.40 -18.24 20.36
C ILE A 378 -34.26 -18.74 19.47
N VAL A 379 -34.33 -19.98 18.97
CA VAL A 379 -33.32 -20.55 18.07
C VAL A 379 -33.19 -19.69 16.80
N ASN A 380 -34.32 -19.40 16.15
CA ASN A 380 -34.33 -18.66 14.88
C ASN A 380 -33.70 -17.26 15.03
N ARG A 381 -34.04 -16.53 16.11
CA ARG A 381 -33.44 -15.21 16.38
C ARG A 381 -31.94 -15.29 16.61
N ASN A 382 -31.44 -16.28 17.36
CA ASN A 382 -30.00 -16.43 17.60
C ASN A 382 -29.24 -16.90 16.35
N GLN A 383 -29.88 -17.69 15.48
CA GLN A 383 -29.33 -18.11 14.19
C GLN A 383 -29.18 -16.90 13.23
N HIS A 384 -30.16 -16.00 13.19
CA HIS A 384 -30.02 -14.75 12.43
C HIS A 384 -28.89 -13.86 12.97
N LYS A 385 -28.76 -13.76 14.31
CA LYS A 385 -27.69 -12.99 14.95
C LYS A 385 -26.29 -13.51 14.60
N ILE A 386 -26.08 -14.82 14.65
CA ILE A 386 -24.75 -15.38 14.31
C ILE A 386 -24.42 -15.18 12.84
N SER A 387 -25.42 -15.32 11.95
CA SER A 387 -25.25 -15.08 10.52
C SER A 387 -24.86 -13.62 10.23
N SER A 388 -25.59 -12.66 10.79
CA SER A 388 -25.29 -11.22 10.67
C SER A 388 -23.89 -10.90 11.20
N LEU A 389 -23.53 -11.41 12.38
CA LEU A 389 -22.21 -11.18 12.98
C LEU A 389 -21.06 -11.76 12.13
N VAL A 390 -21.24 -12.96 11.55
CA VAL A 390 -20.24 -13.56 10.65
C VAL A 390 -20.11 -12.77 9.36
N MET A 391 -21.22 -12.34 8.77
CA MET A 391 -21.21 -11.52 7.56
C MET A 391 -20.56 -10.15 7.82
N ASP A 392 -20.82 -9.52 8.97
CA ASP A 392 -20.18 -8.28 9.40
C ASP A 392 -18.67 -8.46 9.57
N MET A 393 -18.25 -9.57 10.17
CA MET A 393 -16.84 -9.89 10.33
C MET A 393 -16.12 -10.14 9.00
N LEU A 394 -16.75 -10.89 8.08
CA LEU A 394 -16.19 -11.17 6.75
C LEU A 394 -15.99 -9.89 5.93
N SER A 395 -16.91 -8.94 6.04
CA SER A 395 -16.80 -7.66 5.33
C SER A 395 -15.85 -6.68 6.01
N PHE A 396 -15.69 -6.77 7.32
CA PHE A 396 -14.62 -6.03 8.00
C PHE A 396 -13.24 -6.60 7.68
N SER A 397 -13.08 -7.94 7.62
CA SER A 397 -11.78 -8.61 7.50
C SER A 397 -11.16 -8.58 6.10
N LYS A 398 -11.94 -8.33 5.05
CA LYS A 398 -11.40 -8.22 3.69
C LYS A 398 -11.22 -6.75 3.31
N ASP A 399 -10.05 -6.39 2.81
CA ASP A 399 -9.89 -5.18 2.01
C ASP A 399 -10.55 -5.47 0.66
N ARG A 400 -11.82 -5.07 0.50
CA ARG A 400 -12.56 -5.26 -0.75
C ARG A 400 -12.34 -3.99 -1.57
N LYS A 401 -11.79 -4.13 -2.78
CA LYS A 401 -11.90 -3.06 -3.76
C LYS A 401 -13.38 -2.99 -4.19
N PRO A 402 -14.05 -1.83 -4.11
CA PRO A 402 -15.39 -1.68 -4.66
C PRO A 402 -15.41 -2.15 -6.11
N ASP A 403 -16.47 -2.85 -6.51
CA ASP A 403 -16.74 -3.25 -7.89
C ASP A 403 -17.81 -2.30 -8.48
N PRO A 404 -17.40 -1.13 -9.01
CA PRO A 404 -18.33 -0.09 -9.39
C PRO A 404 -19.09 -0.50 -10.65
N THR A 405 -20.40 -0.67 -10.53
CA THR A 405 -21.29 -1.10 -11.60
C THR A 405 -22.31 -0.01 -11.92
N PRO A 406 -22.72 0.18 -13.20
CA PRO A 406 -23.77 1.12 -13.55
C PRO A 406 -25.08 0.73 -12.87
N SER A 407 -25.52 1.52 -11.90
CA SER A 407 -26.58 1.17 -10.98
C SER A 407 -27.51 2.36 -10.73
N ASP A 408 -28.80 2.07 -10.58
CA ASP A 408 -29.84 3.06 -10.25
C ASP A 408 -30.06 3.08 -8.73
N MET A 409 -29.81 4.25 -8.13
CA MET A 409 -30.01 4.48 -6.70
C MET A 409 -31.49 4.35 -6.29
N THR A 410 -32.41 4.71 -7.18
CA THR A 410 -33.86 4.64 -6.90
C THR A 410 -34.26 3.19 -6.67
N SER A 411 -33.89 2.31 -7.60
CA SER A 411 -34.15 0.87 -7.51
C SER A 411 -33.53 0.26 -6.26
N LEU A 412 -32.27 0.59 -5.95
CA LEU A 412 -31.58 0.13 -4.73
C LEU A 412 -32.34 0.50 -3.45
N LEU A 413 -32.82 1.75 -3.34
CA LEU A 413 -33.55 2.19 -2.15
C LEU A 413 -34.94 1.55 -2.03
N VAL A 414 -35.62 1.30 -3.15
CA VAL A 414 -36.89 0.59 -3.16
C VAL A 414 -36.71 -0.83 -2.60
N ASP A 415 -35.68 -1.55 -3.05
CA ASP A 415 -35.38 -2.90 -2.56
C ASP A 415 -35.06 -2.92 -1.05
N ILE A 416 -34.33 -1.92 -0.56
CA ILE A 416 -34.03 -1.77 0.88
C ILE A 416 -35.29 -1.52 1.67
N VAL A 417 -36.15 -0.60 1.22
CA VAL A 417 -37.41 -0.29 1.89
C VAL A 417 -38.29 -1.53 1.94
N GLU A 418 -38.45 -2.25 0.83
CA GLU A 418 -39.23 -3.51 0.77
C GLU A 418 -38.72 -4.55 1.79
N THR A 419 -37.40 -4.66 1.94
CA THR A 419 -36.76 -5.56 2.91
C THR A 419 -37.14 -5.25 4.36
N VAL A 420 -37.39 -3.98 4.69
CA VAL A 420 -37.69 -3.55 6.07
C VAL A 420 -39.16 -3.21 6.32
N THR A 421 -40.01 -3.20 5.29
CA THR A 421 -41.44 -2.82 5.37
C THR A 421 -42.20 -3.64 6.42
N GLN A 422 -42.13 -4.98 6.35
CA GLN A 422 -42.88 -5.83 7.29
C GLN A 422 -42.54 -5.53 8.74
N ARG A 423 -41.24 -5.34 9.02
CA ARG A 423 -40.76 -5.02 10.37
C ARG A 423 -41.25 -3.64 10.83
N ALA A 424 -41.27 -2.67 9.94
CA ALA A 424 -41.75 -1.33 10.23
C ALA A 424 -43.26 -1.32 10.50
N GLU A 425 -44.05 -2.05 9.72
CA GLU A 425 -45.49 -2.20 9.91
C GLU A 425 -45.83 -2.88 11.25
N ASP A 426 -45.14 -3.97 11.58
CA ASP A 426 -45.30 -4.69 12.85
C ASP A 426 -45.02 -3.79 14.07
N ALA A 427 -44.13 -2.80 13.91
CA ALA A 427 -43.76 -1.82 14.93
C ALA A 427 -44.55 -0.49 14.84
N GLY A 428 -45.44 -0.34 13.85
CA GLY A 428 -46.22 0.90 13.66
C GLY A 428 -45.40 2.11 13.21
N ILE A 429 -44.28 1.90 12.52
CA ILE A 429 -43.34 2.92 12.05
C ILE A 429 -43.69 3.34 10.62
N SER A 430 -43.75 4.65 10.35
CA SER A 430 -43.90 5.17 8.98
C SER A 430 -42.56 5.41 8.32
N ILE A 431 -42.28 4.69 7.23
CA ILE A 431 -41.09 4.92 6.39
C ILE A 431 -41.47 5.77 5.18
N ARG A 432 -40.70 6.81 4.90
CA ARG A 432 -40.84 7.63 3.70
C ARG A 432 -39.53 7.66 2.95
N CYS A 433 -39.55 7.25 1.68
CA CYS A 433 -38.41 7.36 0.78
C CYS A 433 -38.68 8.41 -0.29
N GLN A 434 -37.76 9.35 -0.46
CA GLN A 434 -37.83 10.40 -1.47
C GLN A 434 -36.57 10.37 -2.33
N THR A 435 -36.78 10.14 -3.62
CA THR A 435 -35.73 10.18 -4.64
C THR A 435 -36.17 11.15 -5.73
N PRO A 436 -35.30 12.04 -6.23
CA PRO A 436 -35.60 12.92 -7.36
C PRO A 436 -36.10 12.12 -8.57
N GLN A 437 -37.10 12.66 -9.30
CA GLN A 437 -37.74 11.95 -10.44
C GLN A 437 -36.78 11.63 -11.59
N ASP A 438 -35.72 12.42 -11.77
CA ASP A 438 -34.70 12.24 -12.82
C ASP A 438 -33.33 11.91 -12.21
N PHE A 439 -33.27 10.95 -11.29
CA PHE A 439 -31.99 10.54 -10.69
C PHE A 439 -31.14 9.74 -11.71
N PRO A 440 -29.91 10.16 -12.02
CA PRO A 440 -29.08 9.54 -13.05
C PRO A 440 -28.55 8.16 -12.62
N ILE A 441 -28.16 7.34 -13.61
CA ILE A 441 -27.43 6.09 -13.38
C ILE A 441 -26.00 6.44 -12.94
N LEU A 442 -25.60 5.89 -11.80
CA LEU A 442 -24.30 6.13 -11.20
C LEU A 442 -23.42 4.88 -11.24
N LEU A 443 -22.12 5.06 -11.10
CA LEU A 443 -21.14 4.00 -11.03
C LEU A 443 -20.71 3.80 -9.57
N PHE A 444 -21.26 2.79 -8.90
CA PHE A 444 -20.91 2.45 -7.51
C PHE A 444 -21.08 0.95 -7.28
N ASP A 445 -20.52 0.42 -6.20
CA ASP A 445 -20.71 -0.98 -5.83
C ASP A 445 -22.04 -1.16 -5.10
N THR A 446 -23.03 -1.67 -5.83
CA THR A 446 -24.41 -1.84 -5.38
C THR A 446 -24.52 -2.68 -4.11
N GLU A 447 -23.73 -3.76 -3.97
CA GLU A 447 -23.78 -4.61 -2.79
C GLU A 447 -23.25 -3.87 -1.55
N GLY A 448 -22.13 -3.15 -1.70
CA GLY A 448 -21.54 -2.35 -0.64
C GLY A 448 -22.46 -1.22 -0.18
N ILE A 449 -22.90 -0.37 -1.10
CA ILE A 449 -23.76 0.77 -0.78
C ILE A 449 -25.11 0.30 -0.22
N SER A 450 -25.72 -0.75 -0.80
CA SER A 450 -26.97 -1.31 -0.28
C SER A 450 -26.83 -1.73 1.17
N ARG A 451 -25.73 -2.41 1.51
CA ARG A 451 -25.44 -2.81 2.87
C ARG A 451 -25.20 -1.62 3.81
N ALA A 452 -24.43 -0.62 3.37
CA ALA A 452 -24.16 0.56 4.18
C ALA A 452 -25.45 1.32 4.54
N VAL A 453 -26.34 1.48 3.56
CA VAL A 453 -27.66 2.11 3.72
C VAL A 453 -28.56 1.25 4.61
N LEU A 454 -28.67 -0.06 4.34
CA LEU A 454 -29.50 -0.97 5.14
C LEU A 454 -29.09 -0.98 6.61
N ASN A 455 -27.79 -0.96 6.92
CA ASN A 455 -27.29 -0.86 8.30
C ASN A 455 -27.76 0.42 9.01
N VAL A 456 -27.80 1.54 8.30
CA VAL A 456 -28.24 2.82 8.87
C VAL A 456 -29.76 2.86 9.00
N VAL A 457 -30.50 2.37 7.99
CA VAL A 457 -31.97 2.28 8.03
C VAL A 457 -32.45 1.35 9.16
N THR A 458 -31.83 0.19 9.31
CA THR A 458 -32.15 -0.73 10.42
C THR A 458 -31.81 -0.11 11.77
N ASN A 459 -30.74 0.68 11.87
CA ASN A 459 -30.44 1.44 13.08
C ASN A 459 -31.48 2.50 13.41
N ALA A 460 -31.99 3.22 12.40
CA ALA A 460 -33.07 4.19 12.54
C ALA A 460 -34.38 3.53 13.00
N ILE A 461 -34.78 2.41 12.38
CA ILE A 461 -35.96 1.63 12.75
C ILE A 461 -35.87 1.16 14.21
N ASP A 462 -34.74 0.57 14.59
CA ASP A 462 -34.51 0.13 15.96
C ASP A 462 -34.59 1.28 16.98
N ALA A 463 -34.20 2.50 16.59
CA ALA A 463 -34.23 3.67 17.47
C ALA A 463 -35.67 4.18 17.72
N VAL A 464 -36.58 3.95 16.78
CA VAL A 464 -37.98 4.39 16.86
C VAL A 464 -38.97 3.25 17.19
N GLU A 465 -38.50 2.00 17.31
CA GLU A 465 -39.32 0.79 17.59
C GLU A 465 -40.20 0.92 18.84
N GLU A 466 -39.73 1.64 19.87
CA GLU A 466 -40.46 1.84 21.13
C GLU A 466 -41.18 3.21 21.22
N GLN A 467 -41.12 4.04 20.18
CA GLN A 467 -41.71 5.39 20.17
C GLN A 467 -43.13 5.41 19.59
N PRO A 468 -44.06 6.17 20.19
CA PRO A 468 -45.36 6.42 19.58
C PRO A 468 -45.17 7.27 18.31
N HIS A 469 -45.65 6.75 17.17
CA HIS A 469 -45.48 7.38 15.85
C HIS A 469 -44.01 7.49 15.39
N GLY A 470 -43.27 6.37 15.44
CA GLY A 470 -41.95 6.28 14.83
C GLY A 470 -41.96 6.66 13.34
N LYS A 471 -40.98 7.46 12.92
CA LYS A 471 -40.82 7.94 11.55
C LYS A 471 -39.37 7.80 11.14
N VAL A 472 -39.17 7.26 9.93
CA VAL A 472 -37.87 7.22 9.27
C VAL A 472 -38.04 7.81 7.87
N GLU A 473 -37.21 8.80 7.54
CA GLU A 473 -37.20 9.47 6.25
C GLU A 473 -35.85 9.23 5.56
N ILE A 474 -35.90 8.79 4.30
CA ILE A 474 -34.73 8.52 3.45
C ILE A 474 -34.81 9.47 2.27
N ILE A 475 -33.82 10.34 2.11
CA ILE A 475 -33.75 11.35 1.05
C ILE A 475 -32.44 11.19 0.29
N THR A 476 -32.49 11.22 -1.04
CA THR A 476 -31.30 11.25 -1.88
C THR A 476 -31.13 12.59 -2.58
N ALA A 477 -29.88 13.02 -2.70
CA ALA A 477 -29.52 14.25 -3.38
C ALA A 477 -28.17 14.09 -4.09
N ILE A 478 -28.00 14.83 -5.19
CA ILE A 478 -26.72 15.00 -5.87
C ILE A 478 -26.29 16.44 -5.62
N ASP A 479 -25.07 16.61 -5.12
CA ASP A 479 -24.41 17.89 -4.97
C ASP A 479 -23.38 18.01 -6.10
N GLU A 480 -23.80 18.60 -7.22
CA GLU A 480 -22.95 18.77 -8.41
C GLU A 480 -21.73 19.66 -8.15
N LYS A 481 -21.83 20.62 -7.22
CA LYS A 481 -20.73 21.55 -6.93
C LYS A 481 -19.54 20.86 -6.26
N ASN A 482 -19.85 19.92 -5.37
CA ASN A 482 -18.86 19.16 -4.63
C ASN A 482 -18.62 17.76 -5.25
N GLU A 483 -19.25 17.46 -6.39
CA GLU A 483 -19.18 16.17 -7.08
C GLU A 483 -19.46 14.98 -6.16
N VAL A 484 -20.51 15.07 -5.32
CA VAL A 484 -20.88 14.01 -4.38
C VAL A 484 -22.36 13.65 -4.44
N VAL A 485 -22.65 12.39 -4.12
CA VAL A 485 -23.98 11.84 -3.92
C VAL A 485 -24.21 11.72 -2.42
N ARG A 486 -25.39 12.14 -1.94
CA ARG A 486 -25.78 12.07 -0.54
C ARG A 486 -27.03 11.23 -0.36
N VAL A 487 -26.98 10.30 0.59
CA VAL A 487 -28.14 9.57 1.10
C VAL A 487 -28.32 9.98 2.56
N VAL A 488 -29.41 10.70 2.84
CA VAL A 488 -29.74 11.24 4.16
C VAL A 488 -30.83 10.36 4.77
N ILE A 489 -30.58 9.86 5.98
CA ILE A 489 -31.49 9.00 6.73
C ILE A 489 -31.77 9.67 8.06
N THR A 490 -33.03 10.09 8.26
CA THR A 490 -33.47 10.82 9.45
C THR A 490 -34.49 10.00 10.22
N ASP A 491 -34.29 9.85 11.53
CA ASP A 491 -35.25 9.26 12.45
C ASP A 491 -35.72 10.26 13.49
N ASN A 492 -36.94 10.07 14.03
CA ASN A 492 -37.47 10.84 15.17
C ASN A 492 -37.26 10.11 16.51
N GLY A 493 -36.19 9.33 16.63
CA GLY A 493 -35.88 8.54 17.81
C GLY A 493 -35.43 9.38 19.02
N PRO A 494 -34.93 8.73 20.09
CA PRO A 494 -34.50 9.41 21.31
C PRO A 494 -33.22 10.26 21.13
N GLY A 495 -32.58 10.20 19.96
CA GLY A 495 -31.30 10.84 19.69
C GLY A 495 -30.13 10.20 20.44
N ILE A 496 -28.93 10.67 20.15
CA ILE A 496 -27.65 10.18 20.68
C ILE A 496 -27.07 11.25 21.61
N PRO A 497 -26.72 10.89 22.86
CA PRO A 497 -26.04 11.83 23.78
C PRO A 497 -24.69 12.31 23.23
N ALA A 498 -24.34 13.58 23.47
CA ALA A 498 -23.11 14.18 22.99
C ALA A 498 -21.83 13.43 23.41
N GLY A 499 -21.82 12.80 24.60
CA GLY A 499 -20.70 11.99 25.06
C GLY A 499 -20.52 10.65 24.31
N THR A 500 -21.57 10.19 23.63
CA THR A 500 -21.57 8.91 22.90
C THR A 500 -21.25 9.11 21.41
N LEU A 501 -21.60 10.27 20.84
CA LEU A 501 -21.38 10.61 19.42
C LEU A 501 -19.96 10.31 18.90
N PRO A 502 -18.85 10.65 19.61
CA PRO A 502 -17.50 10.37 19.10
C PRO A 502 -17.19 8.88 18.98
N ASN A 503 -17.93 8.03 19.69
CA ASN A 503 -17.63 6.62 19.84
C ASN A 503 -18.58 5.71 19.04
N ILE A 504 -19.59 6.24 18.34
CA ILE A 504 -20.59 5.41 17.66
C ILE A 504 -20.03 4.62 16.47
N PHE A 505 -18.90 5.07 15.92
CA PHE A 505 -18.16 4.39 14.84
C PHE A 505 -17.05 3.48 15.36
N ASN A 506 -16.87 3.39 16.68
CA ASN A 506 -15.92 2.45 17.27
C ASN A 506 -16.52 1.03 17.25
N LEU A 507 -15.65 0.06 16.95
CA LEU A 507 -16.01 -1.35 16.91
C LEU A 507 -16.65 -1.79 18.22
N PHE A 508 -17.78 -2.53 18.12
CA PHE A 508 -18.51 -3.12 19.24
C PHE A 508 -19.14 -2.12 20.22
N VAL A 509 -19.14 -0.82 19.90
CA VAL A 509 -19.92 0.15 20.66
C VAL A 509 -21.38 0.03 20.25
N SER A 510 -22.22 -0.39 21.19
CA SER A 510 -23.68 -0.45 20.99
C SER A 510 -24.42 -0.04 22.25
N THR A 511 -25.36 0.88 22.11
CA THR A 511 -26.33 1.25 23.15
C THR A 511 -27.44 0.22 23.29
N LYS A 512 -27.54 -0.75 22.37
CA LYS A 512 -28.62 -1.76 22.28
C LYS A 512 -28.32 -3.07 23.02
N GLY A 513 -27.25 -3.13 23.80
CA GLY A 513 -26.88 -4.31 24.61
C GLY A 513 -26.81 -5.61 23.80
N ALA A 514 -27.51 -6.66 24.23
CA ALA A 514 -27.50 -8.00 23.60
C ALA A 514 -28.25 -8.11 22.25
N LYS A 515 -28.87 -7.03 21.76
CA LYS A 515 -29.52 -6.98 20.44
C LYS A 515 -28.60 -6.45 19.33
N GLY A 516 -27.63 -5.58 19.64
CA GLY A 516 -26.76 -4.95 18.65
C GLY A 516 -25.38 -5.62 18.53
N THR A 517 -24.88 -5.78 17.31
CA THR A 517 -23.50 -6.27 17.05
C THR A 517 -22.44 -5.19 17.28
N GLY A 518 -22.83 -3.91 17.24
CA GLY A 518 -21.90 -2.77 17.30
C GLY A 518 -20.95 -2.69 16.11
N LEU A 519 -21.21 -3.46 15.05
CA LEU A 519 -20.40 -3.51 13.83
C LEU A 519 -21.02 -2.72 12.69
N GLY A 520 -22.35 -2.58 12.65
CA GLY A 520 -23.08 -2.01 11.51
C GLY A 520 -22.60 -0.62 11.07
N LEU A 521 -22.49 0.35 11.98
CA LEU A 521 -22.04 1.72 11.65
C LEU A 521 -20.57 1.75 11.25
N THR A 522 -19.73 0.95 11.90
CA THR A 522 -18.30 0.83 11.54
C THR A 522 -18.13 0.24 10.14
N VAL A 523 -18.94 -0.77 9.80
CA VAL A 523 -18.96 -1.38 8.46
C VAL A 523 -19.46 -0.36 7.42
N SER A 524 -20.52 0.39 7.72
CA SER A 524 -21.00 1.46 6.82
C SER A 524 -19.94 2.53 6.56
N GLN A 525 -19.23 2.98 7.61
CA GLN A 525 -18.14 3.95 7.46
C GLN A 525 -16.99 3.38 6.62
N LYS A 526 -16.60 2.12 6.87
CA LYS A 526 -15.55 1.46 6.09
C LYS A 526 -15.94 1.39 4.61
N ILE A 527 -17.16 0.94 4.31
CA ILE A 527 -17.66 0.83 2.93
C ILE A 527 -17.63 2.19 2.25
N LEU A 528 -18.11 3.26 2.90
CA LEU A 528 -18.11 4.60 2.30
C LEU A 528 -16.68 5.11 2.05
N ARG A 529 -15.75 4.88 2.98
CA ARG A 529 -14.34 5.23 2.79
C ARG A 529 -13.68 4.44 1.66
N GLU A 530 -14.01 3.16 1.50
CA GLU A 530 -13.57 2.36 0.34
C GLU A 530 -14.09 2.95 -0.98
N HIS A 531 -15.24 3.64 -0.96
CA HIS A 531 -15.81 4.36 -2.10
C HIS A 531 -15.29 5.81 -2.25
N GLY A 532 -14.36 6.26 -1.41
CA GLY A 532 -13.85 7.64 -1.43
C GLY A 532 -14.79 8.67 -0.79
N GLY A 533 -15.74 8.21 0.04
CA GLY A 533 -16.70 9.02 0.78
C GLY A 533 -16.59 8.88 2.30
N ASP A 534 -17.57 9.43 3.03
CA ASP A 534 -17.68 9.25 4.48
C ASP A 534 -19.14 9.33 4.96
N ILE A 535 -19.37 8.98 6.23
CA ILE A 535 -20.65 9.09 6.93
C ILE A 535 -20.58 10.16 8.01
N PHE A 536 -21.56 11.05 8.00
CA PHE A 536 -21.74 12.10 9.00
C PHE A 536 -22.98 11.83 9.83
N VAL A 537 -22.96 12.30 11.08
CA VAL A 537 -24.05 12.13 12.03
C VAL A 537 -24.34 13.45 12.74
N GLU A 538 -25.62 13.81 12.77
CA GLU A 538 -26.15 14.90 13.57
C GLU A 538 -27.25 14.33 14.46
N SER A 539 -27.17 14.58 15.76
CA SER A 539 -28.18 14.07 16.68
C SER A 539 -28.36 15.01 17.86
N THR A 540 -29.61 15.27 18.19
CA THR A 540 -29.99 16.04 19.37
C THR A 540 -30.83 15.14 20.26
N PRO A 541 -30.49 14.99 21.56
CA PRO A 541 -31.29 14.21 22.48
C PRO A 541 -32.77 14.61 22.44
N SER A 542 -33.64 13.61 22.34
CA SER A 542 -35.10 13.74 22.22
C SER A 542 -35.64 14.38 20.93
N GLN A 543 -34.79 14.65 19.93
CA GLN A 543 -35.22 15.19 18.62
C GLN A 543 -34.91 14.26 17.44
N GLY A 544 -34.18 13.16 17.67
CA GLY A 544 -33.86 12.17 16.65
C GLY A 544 -32.40 12.19 16.20
N THR A 545 -32.13 11.46 15.11
CA THR A 545 -30.80 11.34 14.52
C THR A 545 -30.88 11.47 13.01
N CYS A 546 -29.92 12.16 12.43
CA CYS A 546 -29.73 12.31 10.99
C CYS A 546 -28.36 11.73 10.62
N PHE A 547 -28.34 10.74 9.76
CA PHE A 547 -27.13 10.19 9.16
C PHE A 547 -27.04 10.64 7.70
N THR A 548 -25.90 11.20 7.31
CA THR A 548 -25.61 11.59 5.93
C THR A 548 -24.49 10.70 5.39
N LEU A 549 -24.83 9.80 4.48
CA LEU A 549 -23.87 8.97 3.76
C LEU A 549 -23.49 9.72 2.49
N SER A 550 -22.19 9.97 2.30
CA SER A 550 -21.68 10.71 1.14
C SER A 550 -20.64 9.89 0.40
N PHE A 551 -20.65 9.93 -0.93
CA PHE A 551 -19.62 9.32 -1.78
C PHE A 551 -19.52 10.03 -3.14
N PRO A 552 -18.39 9.92 -3.85
CA PRO A 552 -18.13 10.64 -5.09
C PRO A 552 -19.16 10.33 -6.19
N LEU A 553 -19.55 11.37 -6.93
CA LEU A 553 -20.44 11.29 -8.07
C LEU A 553 -19.67 10.76 -9.28
N MET A 554 -20.00 9.54 -9.72
CA MET A 554 -19.49 8.96 -10.97
C MET A 554 -20.66 8.53 -11.84
N PHE A 555 -20.73 9.02 -13.08
CA PHE A 555 -21.79 8.66 -14.01
C PHE A 555 -21.46 7.37 -14.76
N GLY A 556 -22.45 6.50 -14.98
CA GLY A 556 -22.32 5.35 -15.88
C GLY A 556 -22.29 5.79 -17.36
N GLU A 557 -21.43 5.18 -18.19
CA GLU A 557 -21.14 5.58 -19.59
C GLU A 557 -22.34 5.63 -20.57
N HIS A 558 -23.57 5.38 -20.15
CA HIS A 558 -24.78 5.52 -20.98
C HIS A 558 -25.58 6.82 -20.76
N ALA A 559 -25.18 7.71 -19.85
CA ALA A 559 -25.88 8.99 -19.61
C ALA A 559 -25.49 10.13 -20.59
N ALA A 560 -24.54 9.90 -21.52
CA ALA A 560 -24.06 10.95 -22.44
C ALA A 560 -25.02 11.33 -23.58
N LYS A 561 -26.21 10.72 -23.68
CA LYS A 561 -27.23 11.12 -24.67
C LYS A 561 -28.64 11.14 -24.08
N GLY A 562 -28.97 12.27 -23.46
CA GLY A 562 -30.34 12.77 -23.41
C GLY A 562 -31.10 12.54 -22.11
N ASN A 563 -30.70 13.22 -21.03
CA ASN A 563 -31.65 14.01 -20.22
C ASN A 563 -30.85 14.89 -19.26
N GLN A 564 -30.67 16.16 -19.60
CA GLN A 564 -30.31 17.18 -18.61
C GLN A 564 -31.58 17.51 -17.81
N GLY A 565 -31.94 16.63 -16.88
CA GLY A 565 -32.93 16.90 -15.85
C GLY A 565 -32.33 17.88 -14.85
N THR A 566 -32.88 19.09 -14.76
CA THR A 566 -32.47 20.09 -13.78
C THR A 566 -33.03 19.70 -12.41
N VAL A 567 -32.25 18.97 -11.61
CA VAL A 567 -32.60 18.76 -10.19
C VAL A 567 -32.10 19.96 -9.41
N THR A 568 -33.06 20.80 -9.01
CA THR A 568 -32.83 22.07 -8.32
C THR A 568 -32.37 21.82 -6.89
N ASP A 569 -31.46 22.66 -6.38
CA ASP A 569 -31.18 22.88 -4.95
C ASP A 569 -32.50 22.79 -4.15
N MET A 570 -32.72 21.71 -3.41
CA MET A 570 -33.86 21.62 -2.49
C MET A 570 -33.36 21.96 -1.08
N GLN A 571 -34.01 22.96 -0.49
CA GLN A 571 -33.75 23.46 0.86
C GLN A 571 -33.79 22.30 1.87
N LEU A 572 -32.64 22.07 2.50
CA LEU A 572 -32.53 21.32 3.75
C LEU A 572 -33.53 21.92 4.77
N PRO A 573 -34.00 21.12 5.76
CA PRO A 573 -34.90 21.61 6.80
C PRO A 573 -34.42 22.96 7.36
N SER A 574 -35.33 23.89 7.67
CA SER A 574 -35.02 25.29 8.03
C SER A 574 -34.08 25.49 9.24
N ASP A 575 -33.71 24.42 9.92
CA ASP A 575 -32.76 24.38 11.04
C ASP A 575 -31.35 23.95 10.59
N PHE A 576 -31.11 23.78 9.28
CA PHE A 576 -29.86 23.32 8.70
C PHE A 576 -28.97 24.49 8.29
N ASP A 577 -27.92 24.74 9.06
CA ASP A 577 -26.91 25.75 8.75
C ASP A 577 -25.87 25.19 7.77
N ALA A 578 -26.04 25.51 6.48
CA ALA A 578 -25.12 25.12 5.40
C ALA A 578 -23.74 25.80 5.46
N SER A 579 -23.42 26.54 6.52
CA SER A 579 -22.17 27.29 6.67
C SER A 579 -21.18 26.73 7.69
N LEU A 580 -21.44 25.55 8.28
CA LEU A 580 -20.59 24.98 9.34
C LEU A 580 -20.13 23.54 9.05
N THR A 581 -19.18 23.37 8.13
CA THR A 581 -17.96 22.52 8.25
C THR A 581 -17.07 22.66 6.98
N PRO A 582 -15.73 22.50 7.11
CA PRO A 582 -14.72 23.11 6.25
C PRO A 582 -14.52 22.48 4.87
#